data_AF-A0A9E4B0S2-F1
#
_entry.id   AF-A0A9E4B0S2-F1
#
_cell.length_a   1.000
_cell.length_b   1.000
_cell.length_c   1.000
_cell.angle_alpha   90.00
_cell.angle_beta   90.00
_cell.angle_gamma   90.00
#
_symmetry.space_group_name_H-M   'P 1'
#
loop_
_entity.id
_entity.type
_entity.pdbx_description
1 polymer ?
#
loop_
_entity_poly.entity_id
_entity_poly.type
_entity_poly.pdbx_seq_one_letter_code
_entity_poly.pdbx_strand_id
1 'polypeptide(L)'
;MASTNKKLSGCYRRVLTFLLVVVAVSIIAGGVVYRRVGGPEGARYWMAERALNGVEKHLKSKNRPDGISEDQVIAVFANVREAAKERKVSLTSLYRVLKSYQTEFHTTKPSTPEVQTFLIELERTILKDTIKE
;
A
#
# COMPACT_ATOMS: atom_id res chain seq x y z
N MET A 1 34.58 -42.63 -24.18
CA MET A 1 33.59 -41.87 -23.38
C MET A 1 34.11 -40.45 -23.09
N ALA A 2 33.95 -39.49 -24.01
CA ALA A 2 34.45 -38.11 -23.79
C ALA A 2 33.57 -36.99 -24.40
N SER A 3 32.53 -37.34 -25.17
CA SER A 3 31.69 -36.35 -25.87
C SER A 3 30.52 -35.82 -25.04
N THR A 4 30.10 -36.53 -23.99
CA THR A 4 28.95 -36.16 -23.14
C THR A 4 29.26 -34.97 -22.24
N ASN A 5 30.50 -34.87 -21.74
CA ASN A 5 30.93 -33.79 -20.83
C ASN A 5 31.01 -32.41 -21.50
N LYS A 6 31.34 -32.33 -22.81
CA LYS A 6 31.32 -31.07 -23.57
C LYS A 6 29.89 -30.58 -23.90
N LYS A 7 28.93 -31.50 -24.08
CA LYS A 7 27.52 -31.13 -24.33
C LYS A 7 26.80 -30.67 -23.07
N LEU A 8 27.07 -31.30 -21.93
CA LEU A 8 26.55 -30.89 -20.61
C LEU A 8 27.07 -29.50 -20.20
N SER A 9 28.36 -29.21 -20.38
CA SER A 9 28.92 -27.88 -20.08
C SER A 9 28.39 -26.78 -20.99
N GLY A 10 28.12 -27.07 -22.27
CA GLY A 10 27.51 -26.12 -23.21
C GLY A 10 26.04 -25.82 -22.88
N CYS A 11 25.25 -26.82 -22.50
CA CYS A 11 23.87 -26.64 -22.07
C CYS A 11 23.81 -25.87 -20.75
N TYR A 12 24.62 -26.25 -19.76
CA TYR A 12 24.72 -25.56 -18.48
C TYR A 12 25.17 -24.10 -18.64
N ARG A 13 26.16 -23.83 -19.50
CA ARG A 13 26.62 -22.47 -19.80
C ARG A 13 25.52 -21.61 -20.41
N ARG A 14 24.73 -22.15 -21.36
CA ARG A 14 23.59 -21.44 -21.96
C ARG A 14 22.49 -21.17 -20.93
N VAL A 15 22.10 -22.17 -20.15
CA VAL A 15 21.10 -22.05 -19.08
C VAL A 15 21.54 -21.01 -18.04
N LEU A 16 22.82 -21.02 -17.64
CA LEU A 16 23.38 -20.05 -16.71
C LEU A 16 23.33 -18.62 -17.27
N THR A 17 23.69 -18.41 -18.54
CA THR A 17 23.54 -17.09 -19.18
C THR A 17 22.08 -16.64 -19.25
N PHE A 18 21.15 -17.53 -19.59
CA PHE A 18 19.72 -17.19 -19.59
C PHE A 18 19.25 -16.79 -18.20
N LEU A 19 19.65 -17.53 -17.16
CA LEU A 19 19.29 -17.24 -15.78
C LEU A 19 19.88 -15.89 -15.32
N LEU A 20 21.13 -15.60 -15.66
CA LEU A 20 21.76 -14.31 -15.38
C LEU A 20 21.07 -13.15 -16.10
N VAL A 21 20.65 -13.35 -17.36
CA VAL A 21 19.89 -12.32 -18.11
C VAL A 21 18.53 -12.09 -17.45
N VAL A 22 17.80 -13.14 -17.07
CA VAL A 22 16.53 -13.02 -16.36
C VAL A 22 16.70 -12.28 -15.03
N VAL A 23 17.75 -12.60 -14.27
CA VAL A 23 18.07 -11.90 -13.01
C VAL A 23 18.41 -10.44 -13.28
N ALA A 24 19.24 -10.14 -14.29
CA ALA A 24 19.60 -8.77 -14.65
C ALA A 24 18.38 -7.94 -15.06
N VAL A 25 17.50 -8.49 -15.90
CA VAL A 25 16.24 -7.84 -16.30
C VAL A 25 15.34 -7.61 -15.08
N SER A 26 15.26 -8.57 -14.16
CA SER A 26 14.47 -8.44 -12.93
C SER A 26 15.01 -7.33 -12.02
N ILE A 27 16.34 -7.22 -11.88
CA ILE A 27 17.00 -6.16 -11.11
C ILE A 27 16.74 -4.79 -11.74
N ILE A 28 16.84 -4.68 -13.07
CA ILE A 28 16.58 -3.42 -13.79
C ILE A 28 15.11 -3.02 -13.61
N ALA A 29 14.17 -3.95 -13.79
CA ALA A 29 12.74 -3.70 -13.58
C ALA A 29 12.47 -3.24 -12.13
N GLY A 30 13.03 -3.95 -11.14
CA GLY A 30 12.92 -3.58 -9.73
C GLY A 30 13.51 -2.19 -9.44
N GLY A 31 14.67 -1.88 -10.02
CA GLY A 31 15.35 -0.59 -9.86
C GLY A 31 14.60 0.58 -10.48
N VAL A 32 13.96 0.38 -11.65
CA VAL A 32 13.11 1.39 -12.29
C VAL A 32 11.87 1.68 -11.44
N VAL A 33 11.23 0.64 -10.90
CA VAL A 33 10.12 0.80 -9.96
C VAL A 33 10.61 1.54 -8.72
N TYR A 34 11.70 1.10 -8.10
CA TYR A 34 12.28 1.72 -6.89
C TYR A 34 12.60 3.21 -7.07
N ARG A 35 13.13 3.61 -8.23
CA ARG A 35 13.35 5.02 -8.58
C ARG A 35 12.04 5.80 -8.73
N ARG A 36 11.02 5.22 -9.37
CA ARG A 36 9.71 5.87 -9.51
C ARG A 36 8.96 6.03 -8.19
N VAL A 37 9.07 5.07 -7.27
CA VAL A 37 8.48 5.19 -5.92
C VAL A 37 9.34 6.04 -4.97
N GLY A 38 10.48 6.61 -5.39
CA GLY A 38 11.27 7.49 -4.52
C GLY A 38 11.93 6.75 -3.35
N GLY A 39 12.31 5.49 -3.54
CA GLY A 39 12.99 4.68 -2.53
C GLY A 39 12.06 4.03 -1.50
N PRO A 40 12.61 3.56 -0.35
CA PRO A 40 11.86 2.77 0.62
C PRO A 40 10.79 3.60 1.34
N GLU A 41 10.99 4.92 1.44
CA GLU A 41 9.98 5.82 1.98
C GLU A 41 8.77 5.95 1.07
N GLY A 42 8.95 6.25 -0.22
CA GLY A 42 7.79 6.38 -1.10
C GLY A 42 7.15 5.04 -1.46
N ALA A 43 7.85 3.91 -1.32
CA ALA A 43 7.21 2.59 -1.29
C ALA A 43 6.24 2.43 -0.11
N ARG A 44 6.57 2.96 1.08
CA ARG A 44 5.66 2.98 2.24
C ARG A 44 4.45 3.87 1.99
N TYR A 45 4.65 5.07 1.43
CA TYR A 45 3.53 5.94 1.06
C TYR A 45 2.63 5.31 -0.02
N TRP A 46 3.21 4.65 -1.02
CA TRP A 46 2.45 3.93 -2.05
C TRP A 46 1.63 2.77 -1.47
N MET A 47 2.20 2.01 -0.54
CA MET A 47 1.46 0.95 0.15
C MET A 47 0.35 1.53 1.05
N ALA A 48 0.57 2.68 1.68
CA ALA A 48 -0.44 3.36 2.50
C ALA A 48 -1.62 3.86 1.64
N GLU A 49 -1.33 4.43 0.47
CA GLU A 49 -2.33 4.82 -0.53
C GLU A 49 -3.18 3.62 -0.98
N ARG A 50 -2.53 2.47 -1.17
CA ARG A 50 -3.23 1.24 -1.58
C ARG A 50 -4.12 0.68 -0.46
N ALA A 51 -3.69 0.77 0.79
CA ALA A 51 -4.49 0.39 1.94
C ALA A 51 -5.69 1.34 2.12
N LEU A 52 -5.47 2.65 2.00
CA LEU A 52 -6.55 3.67 2.01
C LEU A 52 -7.60 3.36 0.95
N ASN A 53 -7.19 3.15 -0.30
CA ASN A 53 -8.12 2.83 -1.39
C ASN A 53 -8.91 1.53 -1.14
N GLY A 54 -8.28 0.53 -0.51
CA GLY A 54 -8.95 -0.73 -0.14
C GLY A 54 -10.07 -0.51 0.88
N VAL A 55 -9.79 0.24 1.95
CA VAL A 55 -10.77 0.53 3.00
C VAL A 55 -11.85 1.50 2.52
N GLU A 56 -11.49 2.52 1.75
CA GLU A 56 -12.44 3.46 1.14
C GLU A 56 -13.44 2.73 0.26
N LYS A 57 -12.96 1.82 -0.61
CA LYS A 57 -13.83 1.00 -1.48
C LYS A 57 -14.74 0.10 -0.66
N HIS A 58 -14.24 -0.47 0.44
CA HIS A 58 -15.05 -1.28 1.34
C HIS A 58 -16.20 -0.46 1.94
N LEU A 59 -15.90 0.75 2.43
CA LEU A 59 -16.87 1.69 3.01
C LEU A 59 -17.86 2.27 2.00
N LYS A 60 -17.45 2.48 0.74
CA LYS A 60 -18.34 2.95 -0.34
C LYS A 60 -19.29 1.88 -0.88
N SER A 61 -19.02 0.61 -0.59
CA SER A 61 -19.82 -0.51 -1.08
C SER A 61 -21.08 -0.77 -0.21
N LYS A 62 -21.67 -1.97 -0.30
CA LYS A 62 -22.83 -2.40 0.51
C LYS A 62 -22.57 -2.43 2.03
N ASN A 63 -21.32 -2.28 2.44
CA ASN A 63 -20.90 -2.35 3.85
C ASN A 63 -20.93 -0.99 4.56
N ARG A 64 -21.36 0.09 3.89
CA ARG A 64 -21.63 1.38 4.55
C ARG A 64 -22.82 1.25 5.52
N PRO A 65 -22.69 1.67 6.79
CA PRO A 65 -23.85 1.86 7.65
C PRO A 65 -24.65 3.10 7.21
N ASP A 66 -25.98 3.02 7.28
CA ASP A 66 -26.89 4.04 6.73
C ASP A 66 -26.74 5.42 7.40
N GLY A 67 -26.19 5.45 8.62
CA GLY A 67 -25.94 6.68 9.38
C GLY A 67 -24.68 7.46 9.00
N ILE A 68 -23.90 7.02 7.99
CA ILE A 68 -22.69 7.70 7.52
C ILE A 68 -22.88 8.11 6.07
N SER A 69 -22.76 9.40 5.75
CA SER A 69 -22.84 9.86 4.37
C SER A 69 -21.62 9.43 3.57
N GLU A 70 -21.82 9.12 2.28
CA GLU A 70 -20.71 8.78 1.40
C GLU A 70 -19.75 9.97 1.26
N ASP A 71 -20.29 11.19 1.19
CA ASP A 71 -19.51 12.42 1.11
C ASP A 71 -18.58 12.61 2.33
N GLN A 72 -19.04 12.23 3.53
CA GLN A 72 -18.20 12.30 4.73
C GLN A 72 -17.01 11.34 4.63
N VAL A 73 -17.25 10.10 4.16
CA VAL A 73 -16.16 9.13 3.92
C VAL A 73 -15.21 9.69 2.87
N ILE A 74 -15.73 10.19 1.74
CA ILE A 74 -14.90 10.75 0.66
C ILE A 74 -14.03 11.90 1.17
N ALA A 75 -14.60 12.84 1.92
CA ALA A 75 -13.89 14.01 2.43
C ALA A 75 -12.74 13.62 3.37
N VAL A 76 -13.00 12.72 4.32
CA VAL A 76 -11.97 12.25 5.27
C VAL A 76 -10.83 11.53 4.54
N PHE A 77 -11.16 10.62 3.63
CA PHE A 77 -10.14 9.90 2.87
C PHE A 77 -9.36 10.81 1.92
N ALA A 78 -10.01 11.82 1.33
CA ALA A 78 -9.34 12.82 0.51
C ALA A 78 -8.36 13.68 1.33
N ASN A 79 -8.75 14.13 2.51
CA ASN A 79 -7.87 14.88 3.43
C ASN A 79 -6.63 14.06 3.82
N VAL A 80 -6.83 12.80 4.21
CA VAL A 80 -5.72 11.92 4.61
C VAL A 80 -4.80 11.62 3.43
N ARG A 81 -5.36 11.43 2.22
CA ARG A 81 -4.59 11.26 0.99
C ARG A 81 -3.75 12.48 0.65
N GLU A 82 -4.31 13.68 0.78
CA GLU A 82 -3.57 14.91 0.52
C GLU A 82 -2.45 15.12 1.54
N ALA A 83 -2.74 14.91 2.83
CA ALA A 83 -1.73 14.93 3.87
C ALA A 83 -0.63 13.85 3.65
N ALA A 84 -0.99 12.67 3.12
CA ALA A 84 -0.03 11.63 2.80
C ALA A 84 0.90 12.04 1.63
N LYS A 85 0.38 12.73 0.61
CA LYS A 85 1.21 13.30 -0.48
C LYS A 85 2.18 14.36 0.05
N GLU A 86 1.73 15.18 0.99
CA GLU A 86 2.56 16.19 1.66
C GLU A 86 3.51 15.60 2.72
N ARG A 87 3.50 14.27 2.93
CA ARG A 87 4.26 13.59 3.99
C ARG A 87 3.93 14.07 5.42
N LYS A 88 2.73 14.63 5.61
CA LYS A 88 2.21 15.10 6.90
C LYS A 88 1.30 14.07 7.57
N VAL A 89 1.62 12.78 7.40
CA VAL A 89 0.86 11.69 8.03
C VAL A 89 1.82 10.78 8.77
N SER A 90 1.47 10.41 10.00
CA SER A 90 2.13 9.33 10.69
C SER A 90 1.79 8.01 10.02
N LEU A 91 2.68 7.51 9.16
CA LEU A 91 2.50 6.23 8.47
C LEU A 91 2.22 5.09 9.45
N THR A 92 2.90 5.05 10.60
CA THR A 92 2.69 4.04 11.63
C THR A 92 1.26 4.09 12.19
N SER A 93 0.76 5.28 12.50
CA SER A 93 -0.61 5.46 12.99
C SER A 93 -1.64 5.13 11.91
N LEU A 94 -1.40 5.58 10.67
CA LEU A 94 -2.25 5.29 9.51
C LEU A 94 -2.38 3.79 9.27
N TYR A 95 -1.26 3.07 9.23
CA TYR A 95 -1.29 1.62 9.06
C TYR A 95 -2.00 0.91 10.20
N ARG A 96 -1.79 1.35 11.45
CA ARG A 96 -2.45 0.77 12.61
C ARG A 96 -3.97 0.90 12.50
N VAL A 97 -4.47 2.10 12.21
CA VAL A 97 -5.92 2.37 12.09
C VAL A 97 -6.54 1.60 10.93
N LEU A 98 -5.91 1.64 9.74
CA LEU A 98 -6.40 0.90 8.57
C LEU A 98 -6.40 -0.61 8.80
N LYS A 99 -5.35 -1.15 9.43
CA LYS A 99 -5.25 -2.58 9.74
C LYS A 99 -6.27 -3.00 10.79
N SER A 100 -6.48 -2.22 11.85
CA SER A 100 -7.48 -2.52 12.89
C SER A 100 -8.86 -2.64 12.26
N TYR A 101 -9.25 -1.64 11.47
CA TYR A 101 -10.51 -1.62 10.77
C TYR A 101 -10.66 -2.81 9.80
N GLN A 102 -9.63 -3.10 9.01
CA GLN A 102 -9.68 -4.23 8.10
C GLN A 102 -9.77 -5.56 8.86
N THR A 103 -9.06 -5.74 9.97
CA THR A 103 -9.13 -6.98 10.76
C THR A 103 -10.50 -7.18 11.38
N GLU A 104 -11.12 -6.13 11.90
CA GLU A 104 -12.43 -6.21 12.57
C GLU A 104 -13.59 -6.34 11.58
N PHE A 105 -13.51 -5.66 10.43
CA PHE A 105 -14.64 -5.50 9.51
C PHE A 105 -14.40 -6.09 8.11
N HIS A 106 -13.45 -7.01 7.94
CA HIS A 106 -13.24 -7.67 6.65
C HIS A 106 -14.45 -8.49 6.20
N THR A 107 -15.11 -9.15 7.14
CA THR A 107 -16.22 -10.09 6.90
C THR A 107 -17.54 -9.63 7.51
N THR A 108 -17.50 -8.65 8.39
CA THR A 108 -18.63 -8.12 9.13
C THR A 108 -18.92 -6.68 8.70
N LYS A 109 -20.20 -6.34 8.59
CA LYS A 109 -20.61 -4.97 8.29
C LYS A 109 -20.44 -4.12 9.56
N PRO A 110 -19.66 -3.02 9.51
CA PRO A 110 -19.51 -2.13 10.66
C PRO A 110 -20.80 -1.35 10.93
N SER A 111 -21.00 -1.00 12.19
CA SER A 111 -22.05 -0.11 12.65
C SER A 111 -21.67 1.37 12.48
N THR A 112 -22.67 2.26 12.50
CA THR A 112 -22.46 3.72 12.42
C THR A 112 -21.41 4.26 13.41
N PRO A 113 -21.47 3.96 14.73
CA PRO A 113 -20.48 4.49 15.67
C PRO A 113 -19.06 3.96 15.46
N GLU A 114 -18.92 2.71 14.99
CA GLU A 114 -17.61 2.12 14.66
C GLU A 114 -16.98 2.86 13.47
N VAL A 115 -17.76 3.14 12.42
CA VAL A 115 -17.28 3.92 11.28
C VAL A 115 -16.94 5.36 11.67
N GLN A 116 -17.75 6.02 12.52
CA GLN A 116 -17.41 7.37 12.99
C GLN A 116 -16.10 7.38 13.77
N THR A 117 -15.92 6.43 14.68
CA THR A 117 -14.70 6.29 15.47
C THR A 117 -13.50 6.06 14.55
N PHE A 118 -13.64 5.15 13.58
CA PHE A 118 -12.62 4.90 12.57
C PHE A 118 -12.25 6.17 11.77
N LEU A 119 -13.24 6.92 11.27
CA LEU A 119 -12.98 8.15 10.49
C LEU A 119 -12.27 9.21 11.34
N ILE A 120 -12.66 9.38 12.60
CA ILE A 120 -12.01 10.30 13.54
C ILE A 120 -10.56 9.86 13.80
N GLU A 121 -10.32 8.57 14.03
CA GLU A 121 -8.98 8.04 14.21
C GLU A 121 -8.12 8.19 12.96
N LEU A 122 -8.72 8.04 11.78
CA LEU A 122 -8.04 8.20 10.50
C LEU A 122 -7.58 9.65 10.32
N GLU A 123 -8.42 10.64 10.61
CA GLU A 123 -8.02 12.06 10.60
C GLU A 123 -6.93 12.38 11.61
N ARG A 124 -6.94 11.75 12.80
CA ARG A 124 -5.89 11.92 13.82
C ARG A 124 -4.52 11.42 13.38
N THR A 125 -4.43 10.66 12.28
CA THR A 125 -3.15 10.24 11.72
C THR A 125 -2.43 11.35 10.97
N ILE A 126 -3.16 12.39 10.56
CA ILE A 126 -2.61 13.61 10.00
C ILE A 126 -1.84 14.32 11.10
N LEU A 127 -0.53 14.48 10.86
CA LEU A 127 0.32 15.31 11.69
C LEU A 127 -0.18 16.73 11.51
N LYS A 128 -0.85 17.27 12.53
CA LYS A 128 -1.06 18.70 12.60
C LYS A 128 0.34 19.31 12.70
N ASP A 129 0.78 19.99 11.64
CA ASP A 129 1.71 21.09 11.85
C ASP A 129 1.12 21.88 13.00
N THR A 130 1.89 22.06 14.06
CA THR A 130 1.48 22.89 15.19
C THR A 130 1.21 24.26 14.57
N ILE A 131 -0.06 24.55 14.29
CA ILE A 131 -0.50 25.90 13.95
C ILE A 131 -0.17 26.67 15.21
N LYS A 132 0.97 27.37 15.20
CA LYS A 132 1.22 28.47 16.12
C LYS A 132 0.07 29.44 15.87
N GLU A 133 -0.87 29.46 16.81
CA GLU A 133 -1.62 30.69 17.10
C GLU A 133 -0.65 31.85 17.36
#